data_AF-A0A2P5F1N9-F1
#
_entry.id   AF-A0A2P5F1N9-F1
#
_cell.length_a   1.000
_cell.length_b   1.000
_cell.length_c   1.000
_cell.angle_alpha   90.00
_cell.angle_beta   90.00
_cell.angle_gamma   90.00
#
_symmetry.space_group_name_H-M   'P 1'
#
loop_
_entity.id
_entity.type
_entity.pdbx_description
1 polymer ?
#
loop_
_entity_poly.entity_id
_entity_poly.type
_entity_poly.pdbx_seq_one_letter_code
_entity_poly.pdbx_strand_id
1 'polypeptide(L)'
;MGRFPLLVLFKDARNVFTKDELGLEIAHIALPSALALTADPIASLVDTAFIGHIGPVELAAVGISIAIFNQASKIAIFPLVSITTSFVAEEEATEKLIDIEAPEHEELKKGLAINKELEMEELESLVDSTTRCSSITTDQSKMLKLEHVRRHIPSASSAMVIGSMLGLIQALFLILAAKPLLNYMGIDSNSPMLKPAIQYLTLRSLGAPAVLLSLAMQGVFRGLKDTKTPLYATMIGDVANIILDPIFIFILNLGVSGAAIAHVISQYLITLILLWRLMKQVNLLPPSLRDLKFGRFLKNGSLLLVRVIAATFCVTLAASLAARQGSTTMAAFQVCLQIWMATSLLADGLAVAGQAILATAFAKKDYNKVTATASRVLQLAVVLGLFLSFIITIVLEFSTRLFTKDPKVLELMSLGIPFVAVTQPINALAFVFDGVNYGASDFAYSAYSMVLVAIVSIWCLFVLSSSYGFIGIWVALSIYMSLRTFVGLSRVGTGTGPWRFLRD
;
A
#
# COMPACT_ATOMS: atom_id res chain seq x y z
N MET A 1 -10.72 -8.99 40.90
CA MET A 1 -9.33 -9.01 40.38
C MET A 1 -9.37 -8.46 38.97
N GLY A 2 -8.94 -7.20 38.78
CA GLY A 2 -8.98 -6.55 37.47
C GLY A 2 -8.12 -7.32 36.47
N ARG A 3 -8.71 -7.78 35.37
CA ARG A 3 -7.95 -8.39 34.27
C ARG A 3 -7.02 -7.30 33.73
N PHE A 4 -5.71 -7.52 33.81
CA PHE A 4 -4.77 -6.67 33.08
C PHE A 4 -5.17 -6.73 31.59
N PRO A 5 -5.53 -5.60 30.95
CA PRO A 5 -6.01 -5.62 29.57
C PRO A 5 -4.98 -6.21 28.59
N LEU A 6 -3.70 -6.21 28.98
CA LEU A 6 -2.60 -6.82 28.24
C LEU A 6 -2.71 -8.35 28.09
N LEU A 7 -3.35 -9.05 29.04
CA LEU A 7 -3.61 -10.50 28.95
C LEU A 7 -4.60 -10.86 27.83
N VAL A 8 -5.40 -9.89 27.37
CA VAL A 8 -6.35 -10.09 26.26
C VAL A 8 -5.62 -10.44 24.97
N LEU A 9 -4.38 -9.98 24.79
CA LEU A 9 -3.58 -10.29 23.61
C LEU A 9 -3.12 -11.75 23.55
N PHE A 10 -3.02 -12.41 24.69
CA PHE A 10 -2.68 -13.83 24.81
C PHE A 10 -3.91 -14.72 25.01
N LYS A 11 -5.11 -14.14 24.93
CA LYS A 11 -6.37 -14.88 25.06
C LYS A 11 -6.44 -15.91 23.92
N ASP A 12 -6.82 -17.14 24.27
CA ASP A 12 -7.02 -18.23 23.30
C ASP A 12 -5.79 -18.54 22.43
N ALA A 13 -4.57 -18.32 22.93
CA ALA A 13 -3.32 -18.59 22.19
C ALA A 13 -3.17 -20.05 21.70
N ARG A 14 -3.87 -21.01 22.32
CA ARG A 14 -3.94 -22.40 21.83
C ARG A 14 -4.72 -22.54 20.53
N ASN A 15 -5.59 -21.57 20.23
CA ASN A 15 -6.47 -21.59 19.09
C ASN A 15 -5.92 -20.81 17.88
N VAL A 16 -4.65 -20.35 17.89
CA VAL A 16 -4.08 -19.52 16.81
C VAL A 16 -4.33 -20.08 15.41
N PHE A 17 -4.18 -21.40 15.25
CA PHE A 17 -4.36 -22.10 13.98
C PHE A 17 -5.73 -22.78 13.82
N THR A 18 -6.67 -22.53 14.72
CA THR A 18 -7.99 -23.14 14.64
C THR A 18 -8.70 -22.61 13.39
N LYS A 19 -9.27 -23.54 12.60
CA LYS A 19 -10.09 -23.23 11.41
C LYS A 19 -11.51 -22.86 11.81
N ASP A 20 -11.64 -22.01 12.82
CA ASP A 20 -12.92 -21.40 13.20
C ASP A 20 -13.35 -20.35 12.16
N GLU A 21 -14.59 -19.90 12.23
CA GLU A 21 -15.15 -18.91 11.30
C GLU A 21 -14.27 -17.65 11.21
N LEU A 22 -13.74 -17.19 12.35
CA LEU A 22 -12.83 -16.06 12.43
C LEU A 22 -11.48 -16.36 11.76
N GLY A 23 -10.87 -17.52 12.00
CA GLY A 23 -9.61 -17.91 11.37
C GLY A 23 -9.73 -18.02 9.85
N LEU A 24 -10.85 -18.55 9.35
CA LEU A 24 -11.14 -18.61 7.91
C LEU A 24 -11.39 -17.21 7.33
N GLU A 25 -12.13 -16.35 8.02
CA GLU A 25 -12.36 -14.95 7.62
C GLU A 25 -11.03 -14.17 7.52
N ILE A 26 -10.15 -14.31 8.53
CA ILE A 26 -8.81 -13.71 8.52
C ILE A 26 -8.00 -14.25 7.34
N ALA A 27 -7.94 -15.57 7.13
CA ALA A 27 -7.15 -16.18 6.06
C ALA A 27 -7.63 -15.76 4.66
N HIS A 28 -8.95 -15.67 4.46
CA HIS A 28 -9.55 -15.30 3.17
C HIS A 28 -9.23 -13.87 2.77
N ILE A 29 -9.02 -12.97 3.74
CA ILE A 29 -8.60 -11.58 3.48
C ILE A 29 -7.07 -11.48 3.44
N ALA A 30 -6.37 -12.06 4.41
CA ALA A 30 -4.94 -11.87 4.59
C ALA A 30 -4.10 -12.50 3.48
N LEU A 31 -4.44 -13.71 3.01
CA LEU A 31 -3.61 -14.43 2.05
C LEU A 31 -3.57 -13.74 0.67
N PRO A 32 -4.71 -13.36 0.05
CA PRO A 32 -4.68 -12.62 -1.21
C PRO A 32 -4.00 -11.26 -1.07
N SER A 33 -4.23 -10.55 0.05
CA SER A 33 -3.59 -9.26 0.31
C SER A 33 -2.07 -9.39 0.48
N ALA A 34 -1.59 -10.39 1.21
CA ALA A 34 -0.17 -10.65 1.37
C ALA A 34 0.49 -10.94 0.01
N LEU A 35 -0.08 -11.84 -0.79
CA LEU A 35 0.43 -12.16 -2.13
C LEU A 35 0.50 -10.91 -3.01
N ALA A 36 -0.56 -10.10 -3.02
CA ALA A 36 -0.60 -8.86 -3.78
C ALA A 36 0.47 -7.85 -3.36
N LEU A 37 0.67 -7.68 -2.05
CA LEU A 37 1.62 -6.71 -1.49
C LEU A 37 3.08 -7.17 -1.59
N THR A 38 3.31 -8.44 -1.90
CA THR A 38 4.67 -9.03 -2.00
C THR A 38 5.23 -9.08 -3.41
N ALA A 39 4.42 -8.89 -4.44
CA ALA A 39 4.87 -8.91 -5.83
C ALA A 39 5.98 -7.85 -6.07
N ASP A 40 5.70 -6.57 -5.82
CA ASP A 40 6.66 -5.48 -6.08
C ASP A 40 7.94 -5.62 -5.23
N PRO A 41 7.89 -5.94 -3.93
CA PRO A 41 9.11 -6.12 -3.14
C PRO A 41 9.97 -7.29 -3.60
N ILE A 42 9.37 -8.39 -4.06
CA ILE A 42 10.11 -9.53 -4.63
C ILE A 42 10.77 -9.13 -5.94
N ALA A 43 10.06 -8.45 -6.84
CA ALA A 43 10.64 -7.92 -8.07
C ALA A 43 11.81 -6.98 -7.78
N SER A 44 11.64 -6.07 -6.83
CA SER A 44 12.68 -5.13 -6.42
C SER A 44 13.91 -5.79 -5.78
N LEU A 45 13.78 -6.99 -5.18
CA LEU A 45 14.93 -7.79 -4.73
C LEU A 45 15.75 -8.32 -5.91
N VAL A 46 15.07 -8.73 -6.99
CA VAL A 46 15.73 -9.18 -8.23
C VAL A 46 16.48 -8.02 -8.89
N ASP A 47 15.86 -6.84 -9.00
CA ASP A 47 16.50 -5.63 -9.51
C ASP A 47 17.75 -5.28 -8.69
N THR A 48 17.63 -5.34 -7.36
CA THR A 48 18.75 -5.08 -6.44
C THR A 48 19.90 -6.06 -6.67
N ALA A 49 19.60 -7.34 -6.95
CA ALA A 49 20.61 -8.35 -7.26
C ALA A 49 21.32 -8.08 -8.59
N PHE A 50 20.59 -7.69 -9.65
CA PHE A 50 21.20 -7.30 -10.93
C PHE A 50 22.13 -6.10 -10.77
N ILE A 51 21.70 -5.07 -10.03
CA ILE A 51 22.50 -3.86 -9.80
C ILE A 51 23.73 -4.17 -8.94
N GLY A 52 23.60 -5.03 -7.94
CA GLY A 52 24.72 -5.44 -7.08
C GLY A 52 25.79 -6.26 -7.77
N HIS A 53 25.48 -6.85 -8.95
CA HIS A 53 26.46 -7.46 -9.84
C HIS A 53 27.21 -6.47 -10.74
N ILE A 54 26.75 -5.22 -10.86
CA ILE A 54 27.50 -4.15 -11.54
C ILE A 54 28.69 -3.72 -10.67
N GLY A 55 28.41 -3.42 -9.40
CA GLY A 55 29.43 -3.00 -8.46
C GLY A 55 28.86 -2.39 -7.16
N PRO A 56 29.70 -2.28 -6.12
CA PRO A 56 29.29 -1.73 -4.82
C PRO A 56 28.96 -0.23 -4.90
N VAL A 57 29.64 0.52 -5.77
CA VAL A 57 29.40 1.97 -5.95
C VAL A 57 28.03 2.20 -6.58
N GLU A 58 27.70 1.43 -7.60
CA GLU A 58 26.44 1.47 -8.33
C GLU A 58 25.27 1.08 -7.43
N LEU A 59 25.42 -0.02 -6.68
CA LEU A 59 24.40 -0.47 -5.73
C LEU A 59 24.12 0.57 -4.64
N ALA A 60 25.17 1.18 -4.10
CA ALA A 60 25.03 2.26 -3.13
C ALA A 60 24.35 3.51 -3.71
N ALA A 61 24.76 3.90 -4.92
CA ALA A 61 24.21 5.04 -5.66
C ALA A 61 22.72 4.86 -6.01
N VAL A 62 22.31 3.63 -6.32
CA VAL A 62 20.90 3.29 -6.53
C VAL A 62 20.14 3.33 -5.21
N GLY A 63 20.67 2.70 -4.15
CA GLY A 63 19.97 2.64 -2.86
C GLY A 63 19.65 4.02 -2.29
N ILE A 64 20.60 4.95 -2.37
CA ILE A 64 20.40 6.31 -1.85
C ILE A 64 19.43 7.13 -2.71
N SER A 65 19.46 6.93 -4.04
CA SER A 65 18.50 7.52 -4.97
C SER A 65 17.08 6.98 -4.74
N ILE A 66 16.93 5.67 -4.49
CA ILE A 66 15.66 5.04 -4.14
C ILE A 66 15.11 5.64 -2.83
N ALA A 67 15.96 5.85 -1.82
CA ALA A 67 15.54 6.46 -0.56
C ALA A 67 14.97 7.87 -0.77
N ILE A 68 15.65 8.72 -1.54
CA ILE A 68 15.17 10.07 -1.90
C ILE A 68 13.85 9.99 -2.68
N PHE A 69 13.81 9.18 -3.74
CA PHE A 69 12.63 9.04 -4.60
C PHE A 69 11.41 8.56 -3.80
N ASN A 70 11.59 7.55 -2.94
CA ASN A 70 10.53 7.01 -2.08
C ASN A 70 10.06 8.04 -1.06
N GLN A 71 10.97 8.82 -0.47
CA GLN A 71 10.60 9.86 0.48
C GLN A 71 9.76 10.95 -0.16
N ALA A 72 10.13 11.40 -1.37
CA ALA A 72 9.33 12.36 -2.13
C ALA A 72 7.98 11.77 -2.55
N SER A 73 7.98 10.53 -3.06
CA SER A 73 6.77 9.86 -3.54
C SER A 73 5.76 9.66 -2.41
N LYS A 74 6.17 9.18 -1.24
CA LYS A 74 5.23 8.87 -0.14
C LYS A 74 4.47 10.09 0.38
N ILE A 75 5.04 11.29 0.26
CA ILE A 75 4.37 12.55 0.59
C ILE A 75 3.20 12.81 -0.37
N ALA A 76 3.36 12.49 -1.66
CA ALA A 76 2.33 12.69 -2.68
C ALA A 76 1.31 11.52 -2.76
N ILE A 77 1.78 10.29 -2.58
CA ILE A 77 0.98 9.06 -2.74
C ILE A 77 -0.15 8.99 -1.71
N PHE A 78 0.17 9.26 -0.44
CA PHE A 78 -0.78 8.98 0.64
C PHE A 78 -2.09 9.79 0.51
N PRO A 79 -2.04 11.13 0.32
CA PRO A 79 -3.24 11.91 0.09
C PRO A 79 -3.96 11.47 -1.19
N LEU A 80 -3.21 11.26 -2.28
CA LEU A 80 -3.79 10.91 -3.58
C LEU A 80 -4.63 9.63 -3.51
N VAL A 81 -4.04 8.53 -3.04
CA VAL A 81 -4.72 7.23 -2.97
C VAL A 81 -5.89 7.23 -2.01
N SER A 82 -5.68 7.70 -0.78
CA SER A 82 -6.71 7.67 0.25
C SER A 82 -7.95 8.43 -0.19
N ILE A 83 -7.76 9.54 -0.88
CA ILE A 83 -8.83 10.48 -1.19
C ILE A 83 -9.58 10.03 -2.43
N THR A 84 -8.87 9.54 -3.45
CA THR A 84 -9.51 8.95 -4.63
C THR A 84 -10.37 7.74 -4.25
N THR A 85 -9.89 6.84 -3.40
CA THR A 85 -10.69 5.67 -2.99
C THR A 85 -11.96 6.06 -2.24
N SER A 86 -11.90 7.01 -1.31
CA SER A 86 -13.08 7.44 -0.55
C SER A 86 -14.11 8.15 -1.42
N PHE A 87 -13.69 9.10 -2.29
CA PHE A 87 -14.64 9.83 -3.13
C PHE A 87 -15.30 8.95 -4.19
N VAL A 88 -14.54 8.07 -4.82
CA VAL A 88 -15.08 7.13 -5.81
C VAL A 88 -16.08 6.16 -5.15
N ALA A 89 -15.79 5.70 -3.93
CA ALA A 89 -16.72 4.86 -3.18
C ALA A 89 -18.01 5.60 -2.77
N GLU A 90 -17.92 6.89 -2.40
CA GLU A 90 -19.07 7.75 -2.07
C GLU A 90 -19.96 7.98 -3.31
N GLU A 91 -19.36 8.27 -4.47
CA GLU A 91 -20.07 8.46 -5.74
C GLU A 91 -20.72 7.15 -6.23
N GLU A 92 -20.01 6.02 -6.16
CA GLU A 92 -20.57 4.71 -6.55
C GLU A 92 -21.73 4.29 -5.63
N ALA A 93 -21.64 4.56 -4.32
CA ALA A 93 -22.74 4.27 -3.41
C ALA A 93 -23.96 5.14 -3.72
N THR A 94 -23.76 6.41 -4.08
CA THR A 94 -24.82 7.35 -4.41
C THR A 94 -25.49 6.99 -5.75
N GLU A 95 -24.71 6.64 -6.78
CA GLU A 95 -25.21 6.20 -8.09
C GLU A 95 -26.09 4.95 -7.94
N LYS A 96 -25.66 3.97 -7.12
CA LYS A 96 -26.46 2.78 -6.81
C LYS A 96 -27.77 3.08 -6.08
N LEU A 97 -27.81 4.08 -5.20
CA LEU A 97 -29.06 4.47 -4.53
C LEU A 97 -30.04 5.10 -5.53
N ILE A 98 -29.55 5.96 -6.43
CA ILE A 98 -30.36 6.58 -7.49
C ILE A 98 -30.91 5.52 -8.46
N ASP A 99 -30.11 4.52 -8.85
CA ASP A 99 -30.55 3.41 -9.70
C ASP A 99 -31.62 2.53 -9.02
N ILE A 100 -31.61 2.42 -7.69
CA ILE A 100 -32.60 1.68 -6.91
C ILE A 100 -33.90 2.48 -6.72
N GLU A 101 -33.84 3.81 -6.61
CA GLU A 101 -35.01 4.69 -6.50
C GLU A 101 -35.69 4.97 -7.86
N ALA A 102 -34.94 4.86 -8.97
CA ALA A 102 -35.45 5.04 -10.33
C ALA A 102 -36.61 4.08 -10.74
N PRO A 103 -36.61 2.77 -10.42
CA PRO A 103 -37.72 1.89 -10.79
C PRO A 103 -39.06 2.24 -10.09
N GLU A 104 -39.06 2.83 -8.90
CA GLU A 104 -40.31 3.25 -8.24
C GLU A 104 -40.94 4.47 -8.92
N HIS A 105 -40.12 5.37 -9.47
CA HIS A 105 -40.61 6.54 -10.19
C HIS A 105 -41.13 6.22 -11.60
N GLU A 106 -40.69 5.13 -12.21
CA GLU A 106 -41.19 4.67 -13.51
C GLU A 106 -42.51 3.90 -13.39
N GLU A 107 -42.72 3.12 -12.32
CA GLU A 107 -44.02 2.49 -12.03
C GLU A 107 -45.08 3.52 -11.61
N LEU A 108 -44.71 4.55 -10.84
CA LEU A 108 -45.63 5.64 -10.48
C LEU A 108 -46.03 6.47 -11.72
N LYS A 109 -45.10 6.68 -12.67
CA LYS A 109 -45.40 7.36 -13.95
C LYS A 109 -46.21 6.49 -14.92
N LYS A 110 -45.98 5.17 -14.96
CA LYS A 110 -46.83 4.24 -15.75
C LYS A 110 -48.23 4.12 -15.17
N GLY A 111 -48.38 4.09 -13.83
CA GLY A 111 -49.70 4.12 -13.17
C GLY A 111 -50.47 5.43 -13.40
N LEU A 112 -49.78 6.58 -13.45
CA LEU A 112 -50.40 7.87 -13.77
C LEU A 112 -50.63 8.09 -15.28
N ALA A 113 -49.85 7.46 -16.15
CA ALA A 113 -50.07 7.51 -17.60
C ALA A 113 -51.27 6.65 -18.01
N ILE A 114 -51.46 5.47 -17.39
CA ILE A 114 -52.62 4.60 -17.65
C ILE A 114 -53.94 5.26 -17.21
N ASN A 115 -53.93 6.08 -16.15
CA ASN A 115 -55.14 6.80 -15.70
C ASN A 115 -55.47 8.06 -16.52
N LYS A 116 -54.60 8.48 -17.46
CA LYS A 116 -54.83 9.67 -18.30
C LYS A 116 -55.22 9.37 -19.75
N GLU A 117 -55.30 8.10 -20.13
CA GLU A 117 -55.70 7.65 -21.48
C GLU A 117 -57.10 7.00 -21.53
N LEU A 118 -57.90 7.11 -20.47
CA LEU A 118 -59.26 6.52 -20.41
C LEU A 118 -60.41 7.53 -20.34
N GLU A 119 -60.17 8.82 -20.57
CA GLU A 119 -61.24 9.74 -20.95
C GLU A 119 -61.14 10.01 -22.46
N MET A 120 -61.95 9.26 -23.22
CA MET A 120 -62.74 9.71 -24.38
C MET A 120 -62.83 8.63 -25.47
N GLU A 121 -63.78 7.70 -25.32
CA GLU A 121 -64.61 7.18 -26.43
C GLU A 121 -65.71 6.25 -25.84
N GLU A 122 -66.96 6.73 -25.84
CA GLU A 122 -68.16 5.90 -25.71
C GLU A 122 -68.58 5.42 -27.12
N LEU A 123 -68.76 4.11 -27.34
CA LEU A 123 -70.05 3.47 -27.69
C LEU A 123 -69.91 1.96 -27.95
N GLU A 124 -70.69 1.17 -27.20
CA GLU A 124 -71.40 -0.08 -27.54
C GLU A 124 -70.74 -1.16 -28.44
N SER A 125 -70.51 -2.37 -27.89
CA SER A 125 -71.41 -3.53 -28.10
C SER A 125 -70.85 -4.88 -27.57
N LEU A 126 -71.73 -5.60 -26.86
CA LEU A 126 -71.94 -7.05 -26.80
C LEU A 126 -70.83 -8.02 -26.31
N VAL A 127 -71.04 -8.53 -25.09
CA VAL A 127 -71.28 -9.96 -24.73
C VAL A 127 -70.50 -11.01 -25.55
N ASP A 128 -69.56 -11.75 -24.94
CA ASP A 128 -69.82 -13.09 -24.35
C ASP A 128 -68.54 -13.86 -23.94
N SER A 129 -68.69 -14.70 -22.93
CA SER A 129 -68.08 -16.04 -22.79
C SER A 129 -66.61 -16.21 -22.31
N THR A 130 -66.53 -16.56 -21.02
CA THR A 130 -65.90 -17.79 -20.46
C THR A 130 -64.47 -18.24 -20.84
N THR A 131 -63.66 -18.31 -19.78
CA THR A 131 -62.92 -19.53 -19.34
C THR A 131 -61.87 -20.13 -20.29
N ARG A 132 -60.59 -19.93 -19.95
CA ARG A 132 -59.64 -21.05 -19.77
C ARG A 132 -58.36 -20.63 -19.07
N CYS A 133 -58.14 -21.22 -17.90
CA CYS A 133 -56.83 -21.34 -17.30
C CYS A 133 -56.13 -22.55 -17.93
N SER A 134 -54.95 -22.36 -18.52
CA SER A 134 -54.00 -23.45 -18.83
C SER A 134 -52.58 -22.92 -18.98
N SER A 135 -51.79 -23.18 -17.94
CA SER A 135 -50.37 -23.56 -17.90
C SER A 135 -49.38 -23.05 -18.97
N ILE A 136 -48.36 -22.34 -18.46
CA ILE A 136 -46.91 -22.59 -18.63
C ILE A 136 -46.42 -22.84 -20.07
N THR A 137 -45.71 -21.85 -20.62
CA THR A 137 -44.35 -22.04 -21.17
C THR A 137 -43.62 -20.70 -21.24
N THR A 138 -42.60 -20.58 -20.39
CA THR A 138 -41.27 -20.03 -20.66
C THR A 138 -41.14 -19.02 -21.80
N ASP A 139 -41.04 -17.74 -21.45
CA ASP A 139 -40.15 -16.83 -22.17
C ASP A 139 -39.32 -15.98 -21.20
N GLN A 140 -38.47 -16.67 -20.45
CA GLN A 140 -37.38 -16.07 -19.64
C GLN A 140 -36.18 -15.67 -20.52
N SER A 141 -36.32 -15.51 -21.83
CA SER A 141 -35.18 -15.33 -22.74
C SER A 141 -34.85 -13.89 -23.13
N LYS A 142 -35.54 -12.88 -22.60
CA LYS A 142 -35.08 -11.48 -22.66
C LYS A 142 -34.32 -11.07 -21.40
N MET A 143 -33.27 -11.84 -21.06
CA MET A 143 -32.04 -11.25 -20.49
C MET A 143 -31.41 -10.39 -21.59
N LEU A 144 -32.00 -9.22 -21.85
CA LEU A 144 -31.42 -8.20 -22.69
C LEU A 144 -30.17 -7.69 -21.96
N LYS A 145 -29.02 -8.18 -22.45
CA LYS A 145 -27.66 -7.65 -22.31
C LYS A 145 -27.63 -6.37 -21.48
N LEU A 146 -27.09 -6.45 -20.26
CA LEU A 146 -26.47 -5.26 -19.65
C LEU A 146 -25.41 -4.81 -20.65
N GLU A 147 -25.74 -3.85 -21.51
CA GLU A 147 -24.72 -3.00 -22.09
C GLU A 147 -23.88 -2.51 -20.93
N HIS A 148 -22.56 -2.60 -21.07
CA HIS A 148 -21.64 -2.05 -20.08
C HIS A 148 -21.79 -0.52 -20.13
N VAL A 149 -22.85 0.01 -19.50
CA VAL A 149 -23.03 1.44 -19.32
C VAL A 149 -21.82 1.91 -18.54
N ARG A 150 -20.95 2.65 -19.22
CA ARG A 150 -19.73 3.19 -18.62
C ARG A 150 -20.16 4.11 -17.48
N ARG A 151 -19.65 3.83 -16.29
CA ARG A 151 -20.05 4.52 -15.06
C ARG A 151 -19.61 5.98 -15.11
N HIS A 152 -20.39 6.86 -14.51
CA HIS A 152 -20.08 8.29 -14.48
C HIS A 152 -19.46 8.67 -13.13
N ILE A 153 -18.14 8.88 -13.11
CA ILE A 153 -17.38 9.14 -11.87
C ILE A 153 -16.49 10.37 -12.07
N PRO A 154 -17.01 11.59 -11.86
CA PRO A 154 -16.25 12.84 -12.02
C PRO A 154 -14.99 12.91 -11.12
N SER A 155 -15.05 12.30 -9.94
CA SER A 155 -13.89 12.21 -9.04
C SER A 155 -12.72 11.44 -9.64
N ALA A 156 -12.97 10.47 -10.53
CA ALA A 156 -11.93 9.71 -11.21
C ALA A 156 -11.11 10.60 -12.17
N SER A 157 -11.79 11.41 -13.00
CA SER A 157 -11.12 12.37 -13.89
C SER A 157 -10.27 13.37 -13.10
N SER A 158 -10.82 13.92 -12.01
CA SER A 158 -10.10 14.87 -11.16
C SER A 158 -8.86 14.26 -10.50
N ALA A 159 -8.98 13.02 -9.99
CA ALA A 159 -7.87 12.28 -9.41
C ALA A 159 -6.74 12.02 -10.40
N MET A 160 -7.07 11.69 -11.66
CA MET A 160 -6.08 11.48 -12.72
C MET A 160 -5.30 12.74 -13.06
N VAL A 161 -5.98 13.90 -13.11
CA VAL A 161 -5.32 15.20 -13.36
C VAL A 161 -4.39 15.55 -12.21
N ILE A 162 -4.85 15.41 -10.95
CA ILE A 162 -4.01 15.68 -9.78
C ILE A 162 -2.81 14.73 -9.75
N GLY A 163 -3.03 13.43 -9.96
CA GLY A 163 -1.95 12.44 -9.97
C GLY A 163 -0.88 12.76 -11.02
N SER A 164 -1.31 13.15 -12.22
CA SER A 164 -0.40 13.56 -13.31
C SER A 164 0.36 14.85 -12.97
N MET A 165 -0.34 15.88 -12.46
CA MET A 165 0.28 17.15 -12.09
C MET A 165 1.28 17.00 -10.95
N LEU A 166 0.90 16.32 -9.87
CA LEU A 166 1.79 16.02 -8.75
C LEU A 166 3.00 15.20 -9.22
N GLY A 167 2.79 14.27 -10.15
CA GLY A 167 3.86 13.42 -10.66
C GLY A 167 4.85 14.18 -11.53
N LEU A 168 4.36 15.11 -12.36
CA LEU A 168 5.21 16.03 -13.13
C LEU A 168 5.98 16.99 -12.23
N ILE A 169 5.32 17.56 -11.21
CA ILE A 169 5.97 18.43 -10.21
C ILE A 169 7.06 17.66 -9.47
N GLN A 170 6.77 16.43 -9.03
CA GLN A 170 7.73 15.58 -8.36
C GLN A 170 8.91 15.24 -9.27
N ALA A 171 8.66 14.86 -10.52
CA ALA A 171 9.71 14.56 -11.49
C ALA A 171 10.63 15.77 -11.70
N LEU A 172 10.05 16.94 -11.96
CA LEU A 172 10.80 18.18 -12.16
C LEU A 172 11.62 18.55 -10.92
N PHE A 173 11.02 18.48 -9.74
CA PHE A 173 11.70 18.74 -8.47
C PHE A 173 12.89 17.81 -8.28
N LEU A 174 12.70 16.49 -8.43
CA LEU A 174 13.77 15.52 -8.22
C LEU A 174 14.89 15.62 -9.25
N ILE A 175 14.57 15.95 -10.51
CA ILE A 175 15.56 16.15 -11.58
C ILE A 175 16.40 17.41 -11.30
N LEU A 176 15.75 18.55 -11.03
CA LEU A 176 16.44 19.82 -10.79
C LEU A 176 17.20 19.83 -9.46
N ALA A 177 16.65 19.17 -8.43
CA ALA A 177 17.24 19.09 -7.10
C ALA A 177 18.09 17.82 -6.87
N ALA A 178 18.37 17.01 -7.90
CA ALA A 178 19.08 15.72 -7.73
C ALA A 178 20.40 15.87 -6.96
N LYS A 179 21.28 16.76 -7.42
CA LYS A 179 22.59 17.01 -6.79
C LYS A 179 22.47 17.57 -5.35
N PRO A 180 21.71 18.65 -5.07
CA PRO A 180 21.59 19.14 -3.70
C PRO A 180 20.93 18.14 -2.75
N LEU A 181 19.95 17.35 -3.20
CA LEU A 181 19.33 16.30 -2.39
C LEU A 181 20.34 15.19 -2.06
N LEU A 182 21.12 14.73 -3.03
CA LEU A 182 22.17 13.73 -2.82
C LEU A 182 23.28 14.24 -1.88
N ASN A 183 23.67 15.52 -2.02
CA ASN A 183 24.62 16.15 -1.10
C ASN A 183 24.05 16.24 0.33
N TYR A 184 22.75 16.55 0.47
CA TYR A 184 22.08 16.57 1.78
C TYR A 184 22.02 15.18 2.44
N MET A 185 21.86 14.13 1.62
CA MET A 185 22.01 12.74 2.05
C MET A 185 23.45 12.39 2.49
N GLY A 186 24.41 13.30 2.35
CA GLY A 186 25.78 13.15 2.82
C GLY A 186 26.71 12.50 1.81
N ILE A 187 26.40 12.61 0.51
CA ILE A 187 27.31 12.22 -0.57
C ILE A 187 28.17 13.42 -0.96
N ASP A 188 29.48 13.31 -0.74
CA ASP A 188 30.43 14.35 -1.12
C ASP A 188 30.57 14.51 -2.64
N SER A 189 30.98 15.71 -3.09
CA SER A 189 31.21 16.00 -4.52
C SER A 189 32.30 15.14 -5.16
N ASN A 190 33.23 14.61 -4.35
CA ASN A 190 34.31 13.73 -4.80
C ASN A 190 33.95 12.24 -4.65
N SER A 191 32.76 11.92 -4.13
CA SER A 191 32.35 10.54 -3.93
C SER A 191 32.15 9.84 -5.27
N PRO A 192 32.66 8.61 -5.45
CA PRO A 192 32.44 7.83 -6.65
C PRO A 192 30.95 7.52 -6.89
N MET A 193 30.12 7.58 -5.83
CA MET A 193 28.68 7.33 -5.92
C MET A 193 27.89 8.49 -6.55
N LEU A 194 28.41 9.72 -6.52
CA LEU A 194 27.60 10.90 -6.84
C LEU A 194 27.11 10.88 -8.29
N LYS A 195 28.01 10.59 -9.24
CA LYS A 195 27.68 10.55 -10.67
C LYS A 195 26.63 9.48 -11.00
N PRO A 196 26.81 8.19 -10.63
CA PRO A 196 25.79 7.18 -10.87
C PRO A 196 24.48 7.46 -10.12
N ALA A 197 24.54 8.08 -8.93
CA ALA A 197 23.33 8.43 -8.19
C ALA A 197 22.52 9.53 -8.88
N ILE A 198 23.18 10.59 -9.38
CA ILE A 198 22.52 11.64 -10.17
C ILE A 198 21.88 11.04 -11.42
N GLN A 199 22.61 10.18 -12.15
CA GLN A 199 22.10 9.54 -13.37
C GLN A 199 20.85 8.70 -13.06
N TYR A 200 20.93 7.83 -12.05
CA TYR A 200 19.82 6.97 -11.67
C TYR A 200 18.62 7.80 -11.17
N LEU A 201 18.81 8.73 -10.23
CA LEU A 201 17.73 9.54 -9.67
C LEU A 201 17.03 10.37 -10.75
N THR A 202 17.79 10.97 -11.67
CA THR A 202 17.24 11.78 -12.76
C THR A 202 16.38 10.95 -13.70
N LEU A 203 16.90 9.81 -14.17
CA LEU A 203 16.16 8.91 -15.06
C LEU A 203 14.95 8.29 -14.36
N ARG A 204 15.13 7.79 -13.13
CA ARG A 204 14.05 7.19 -12.34
C ARG A 204 12.90 8.17 -12.07
N SER A 205 13.22 9.46 -11.94
CA SER A 205 12.25 10.54 -11.72
C SER A 205 11.31 10.75 -12.91
N LEU A 206 11.72 10.41 -14.13
CA LEU A 206 10.83 10.41 -15.30
C LEU A 206 9.67 9.42 -15.16
N GLY A 207 9.79 8.42 -14.28
CA GLY A 207 8.71 7.49 -13.94
C GLY A 207 7.73 8.02 -12.89
N ALA A 208 8.03 9.13 -12.20
CA ALA A 208 7.13 9.67 -11.17
C ALA A 208 5.71 10.02 -11.67
N PRO A 209 5.53 10.60 -12.88
CA PRO A 209 4.19 10.84 -13.44
C PRO A 209 3.39 9.56 -13.61
N ALA A 210 4.01 8.50 -14.13
CA ALA A 210 3.39 7.20 -14.28
C ALA A 210 3.04 6.57 -12.92
N VAL A 211 3.97 6.60 -11.95
CA VAL A 211 3.74 6.07 -10.60
C VAL A 211 2.54 6.73 -9.93
N LEU A 212 2.48 8.07 -9.88
CA LEU A 212 1.36 8.75 -9.22
C LEU A 212 0.04 8.61 -9.99
N LEU A 213 0.07 8.65 -11.31
CA LEU A 213 -1.13 8.42 -12.13
C LEU A 213 -1.66 7.00 -11.95
N SER A 214 -0.78 5.99 -11.97
CA SER A 214 -1.17 4.60 -11.73
C SER A 214 -1.78 4.43 -10.34
N LEU A 215 -1.21 5.05 -9.30
CA LEU A 215 -1.73 4.97 -7.93
C LEU A 215 -3.09 5.66 -7.78
N ALA A 216 -3.32 6.79 -8.47
CA ALA A 216 -4.64 7.40 -8.54
C ALA A 216 -5.66 6.42 -9.17
N MET A 217 -5.33 5.81 -10.31
CA MET A 217 -6.21 4.82 -10.96
C MET A 217 -6.45 3.59 -10.08
N GLN A 218 -5.43 3.09 -9.39
CA GLN A 218 -5.59 2.01 -8.40
C GLN A 218 -6.51 2.43 -7.25
N GLY A 219 -6.49 3.71 -6.85
CA GLY A 219 -7.43 4.27 -5.90
C GLY A 219 -8.87 4.24 -6.41
N VAL A 220 -9.08 4.57 -7.70
CA VAL A 220 -10.39 4.49 -8.38
C VAL A 220 -10.88 3.05 -8.44
N PHE A 221 -10.07 2.12 -8.95
CA PHE A 221 -10.43 0.70 -9.02
C PHE A 221 -10.77 0.11 -7.66
N ARG A 222 -10.02 0.48 -6.60
CA ARG A 222 -10.35 0.10 -5.22
C ARG A 222 -11.67 0.68 -4.73
N GLY A 223 -11.96 1.94 -5.06
CA GLY A 223 -13.26 2.56 -4.79
C GLY A 223 -14.40 1.78 -5.46
N LEU A 224 -14.18 1.35 -6.70
CA LEU A 224 -15.07 0.49 -7.50
C LEU A 224 -15.13 -0.98 -7.06
N LYS A 225 -14.42 -1.35 -5.99
CA LYS A 225 -14.27 -2.72 -5.49
C LYS A 225 -13.61 -3.70 -6.47
N ASP A 226 -12.92 -3.22 -7.51
CA ASP A 226 -12.07 -4.02 -8.40
C ASP A 226 -10.62 -3.99 -7.91
N THR A 227 -10.22 -4.98 -7.12
CA THR A 227 -8.84 -5.11 -6.62
C THR A 227 -7.96 -5.99 -7.51
N LYS A 228 -8.55 -6.73 -8.46
CA LYS A 228 -7.83 -7.68 -9.31
C LYS A 228 -7.16 -6.99 -10.49
N THR A 229 -7.83 -6.01 -11.10
CA THR A 229 -7.28 -5.27 -12.23
C THR A 229 -5.97 -4.54 -11.87
N PRO A 230 -5.89 -3.78 -10.75
CA PRO A 230 -4.64 -3.26 -10.22
C PRO A 230 -3.53 -4.29 -10.08
N LEU A 231 -3.83 -5.41 -9.41
CA LEU A 231 -2.86 -6.45 -9.12
C LEU A 231 -2.24 -7.04 -10.39
N TYR A 232 -3.06 -7.44 -11.37
CA TYR A 232 -2.54 -8.02 -12.61
C TYR A 232 -1.72 -7.02 -13.42
N ALA A 233 -2.11 -5.74 -13.44
CA ALA A 233 -1.35 -4.71 -14.13
C ALA A 233 0.05 -4.56 -13.51
N THR A 234 0.13 -4.49 -12.18
CA THR A 234 1.41 -4.39 -11.46
C THR A 234 2.28 -5.62 -11.69
N MET A 235 1.72 -6.84 -11.57
CA MET A 235 2.47 -8.07 -11.84
C MET A 235 3.05 -8.12 -13.26
N ILE A 236 2.29 -7.69 -14.27
CA ILE A 236 2.79 -7.62 -15.66
C ILE A 236 3.93 -6.59 -15.76
N GLY A 237 3.80 -5.44 -15.11
CA GLY A 237 4.85 -4.42 -15.06
C GLY A 237 6.12 -4.90 -14.37
N ASP A 238 5.99 -5.59 -13.24
CA ASP A 238 7.12 -6.15 -12.49
C ASP A 238 7.84 -7.24 -13.28
N VAL A 239 7.10 -8.14 -13.92
CA VAL A 239 7.69 -9.15 -14.82
C VAL A 239 8.39 -8.48 -15.99
N ALA A 240 7.80 -7.44 -16.58
CA ALA A 240 8.47 -6.65 -17.60
C ALA A 240 9.75 -6.00 -17.05
N ASN A 241 9.75 -5.49 -15.81
CA ASN A 241 10.94 -4.89 -15.21
C ASN A 241 12.06 -5.91 -15.06
N ILE A 242 11.75 -7.08 -14.51
CA ILE A 242 12.69 -8.19 -14.31
C ILE A 242 13.31 -8.66 -15.63
N ILE A 243 12.55 -8.64 -16.73
CA ILE A 243 13.05 -9.01 -18.06
C ILE A 243 13.89 -7.89 -18.67
N LEU A 244 13.46 -6.64 -18.54
CA LEU A 244 14.13 -5.48 -19.14
C LEU A 244 15.43 -5.13 -18.43
N ASP A 245 15.54 -5.37 -17.13
CA ASP A 245 16.74 -5.09 -16.33
C ASP A 245 18.01 -5.72 -16.92
N PRO A 246 18.13 -7.05 -17.09
CA PRO A 246 19.35 -7.64 -17.63
C PRO A 246 19.63 -7.21 -19.08
N ILE A 247 18.59 -6.90 -19.87
CA ILE A 247 18.74 -6.39 -21.23
C ILE A 247 19.40 -5.01 -21.21
N PHE A 248 18.86 -4.06 -20.45
CA PHE A 248 19.39 -2.70 -20.41
C PHE A 248 20.72 -2.61 -19.63
N ILE A 249 20.85 -3.36 -18.54
CA ILE A 249 22.04 -3.32 -17.68
C ILE A 249 23.24 -3.98 -18.38
N PHE A 250 23.09 -5.23 -18.83
CA PHE A 250 24.22 -6.06 -19.28
C PHE A 250 24.33 -6.15 -20.80
N ILE A 251 23.23 -6.30 -21.55
CA ILE A 251 23.29 -6.46 -23.02
C ILE A 251 23.57 -5.11 -23.68
N LEU A 252 22.85 -4.07 -23.27
CA LEU A 252 23.00 -2.71 -23.80
C LEU A 252 24.08 -1.89 -23.06
N ASN A 253 24.69 -2.47 -22.02
CA ASN A 253 25.77 -1.86 -21.24
C ASN A 253 25.42 -0.46 -20.67
N LEU A 254 24.16 -0.22 -20.31
CA LEU A 254 23.73 1.07 -19.73
C LEU A 254 23.94 1.14 -18.21
N GLY A 255 24.35 0.04 -17.58
CA GLY A 255 24.60 -0.04 -16.13
C GLY A 255 23.40 0.43 -15.32
N VAL A 256 23.64 1.28 -14.32
CA VAL A 256 22.58 1.86 -13.48
C VAL A 256 21.56 2.70 -14.25
N SER A 257 21.95 3.31 -15.37
CA SER A 257 20.98 4.03 -16.22
C SER A 257 19.99 3.06 -16.85
N GLY A 258 20.45 1.85 -17.19
CA GLY A 258 19.61 0.78 -17.70
C GLY A 258 18.54 0.33 -16.73
N ALA A 259 18.91 0.12 -15.45
CA ALA A 259 17.96 -0.23 -14.39
C ALA A 259 16.90 0.86 -14.19
N ALA A 260 17.29 2.15 -14.23
CA ALA A 260 16.32 3.25 -14.14
C ALA A 260 15.34 3.25 -15.32
N ILE A 261 15.84 3.06 -16.55
CA ILE A 261 15.02 3.03 -17.77
C ILE A 261 14.04 1.86 -17.77
N ALA A 262 14.50 0.66 -17.41
CA ALA A 262 13.67 -0.53 -17.30
C ALA A 262 12.49 -0.28 -16.35
N HIS A 263 12.78 0.28 -15.17
CA HIS A 263 11.75 0.60 -14.20
C HIS A 263 10.77 1.67 -14.71
N VAL A 264 11.26 2.72 -15.39
CA VAL A 264 10.39 3.76 -15.98
C VAL A 264 9.45 3.16 -17.02
N ILE A 265 9.96 2.32 -17.93
CA ILE A 265 9.16 1.63 -18.95
C ILE A 265 8.07 0.78 -18.29
N SER A 266 8.42 -0.01 -17.27
CA SER A 266 7.47 -0.83 -16.53
C SER A 266 6.37 -0.01 -15.86
N GLN A 267 6.70 1.14 -15.25
CA GLN A 267 5.69 2.02 -14.65
C GLN A 267 4.73 2.61 -15.68
N TYR A 268 5.22 2.99 -16.87
CA TYR A 268 4.37 3.44 -17.96
C TYR A 268 3.50 2.31 -18.53
N LEU A 269 4.02 1.07 -18.58
CA LEU A 269 3.25 -0.10 -18.98
C LEU A 269 2.08 -0.36 -18.01
N ILE A 270 2.33 -0.35 -16.70
CA ILE A 270 1.29 -0.48 -15.66
C ILE A 270 0.22 0.60 -15.87
N THR A 271 0.67 1.85 -16.02
CA THR A 271 -0.21 3.01 -16.21
C THR A 271 -1.08 2.85 -17.45
N LEU A 272 -0.52 2.40 -18.57
CA LEU A 272 -1.26 2.21 -19.83
C LEU A 272 -2.33 1.10 -19.70
N ILE A 273 -1.98 -0.02 -19.06
CA ILE A 273 -2.91 -1.13 -18.82
C ILE A 273 -4.09 -0.66 -17.97
N LEU A 274 -3.80 0.05 -16.87
CA LEU A 274 -4.81 0.59 -15.97
C LEU A 274 -5.69 1.64 -16.65
N LEU A 275 -5.09 2.55 -17.42
CA LEU A 275 -5.81 3.59 -18.13
C LEU A 275 -6.77 2.97 -19.16
N TRP A 276 -6.29 2.00 -19.93
CA TRP A 276 -7.11 1.29 -20.92
C TRP A 276 -8.28 0.54 -20.28
N ARG A 277 -8.04 -0.14 -19.14
CA ARG A 277 -9.09 -0.81 -18.37
C ARG A 277 -10.09 0.20 -17.79
N LEU A 278 -9.60 1.33 -17.29
CA LEU A 278 -10.43 2.35 -16.66
C LEU A 278 -11.35 3.02 -17.69
N MET A 279 -10.82 3.37 -18.86
CA MET A 279 -11.60 3.93 -19.97
C MET A 279 -12.71 3.00 -20.48
N LYS A 280 -12.60 1.69 -20.25
CA LYS A 280 -13.67 0.72 -20.56
C LYS A 280 -14.76 0.67 -19.49
N GLN A 281 -14.42 0.96 -18.23
CA GLN A 281 -15.36 0.88 -17.09
C GLN A 281 -16.02 2.23 -16.75
N VAL A 282 -15.33 3.34 -17.01
CA VAL A 282 -15.69 4.69 -16.56
C VAL A 282 -15.64 5.67 -17.73
N ASN A 283 -16.67 6.51 -17.85
CA ASN A 283 -16.68 7.64 -18.76
C ASN A 283 -15.86 8.78 -18.14
N LEU A 284 -14.64 8.98 -18.64
CA LEU A 284 -13.80 10.11 -18.26
C LEU A 284 -14.35 11.38 -18.90
N LEU A 285 -14.88 12.29 -18.08
CA LEU A 285 -15.37 13.59 -18.52
C LEU A 285 -14.29 14.68 -18.40
N PRO A 286 -14.43 15.78 -19.17
CA PRO A 286 -13.55 16.93 -19.05
C PRO A 286 -13.56 17.44 -17.60
N PRO A 287 -12.38 17.61 -17.00
CA PRO A 287 -12.25 17.88 -15.58
C PRO A 287 -12.78 19.27 -15.24
N SER A 288 -13.70 19.35 -14.26
CA SER A 288 -14.08 20.59 -13.61
C SER A 288 -13.17 20.80 -12.40
N LEU A 289 -12.35 21.86 -12.42
CA LEU A 289 -11.51 22.24 -11.27
C LEU A 289 -12.33 22.66 -10.04
N ARG A 290 -13.66 22.82 -10.17
CA ARG A 290 -14.58 23.23 -9.09
C ARG A 290 -15.11 22.06 -8.25
N ASP A 291 -15.05 20.82 -8.74
CA ASP A 291 -15.47 19.63 -7.99
C ASP A 291 -14.38 19.14 -7.02
N LEU A 292 -13.22 19.79 -7.05
CA LEU A 292 -12.09 19.55 -6.16
C LEU A 292 -12.41 20.02 -4.74
N LYS A 293 -12.94 19.10 -3.92
CA LYS A 293 -13.10 19.28 -2.47
C LYS A 293 -11.73 19.27 -1.74
N PHE A 294 -10.79 20.12 -2.16
CA PHE A 294 -9.41 20.24 -1.65
C PHE A 294 -9.35 20.56 -0.14
N GLY A 295 -10.36 21.26 0.38
CA GLY A 295 -10.49 21.49 1.83
C GLY A 295 -10.78 20.22 2.63
N ARG A 296 -11.57 19.30 2.05
CA ARG A 296 -11.83 17.96 2.63
C ARG A 296 -10.60 17.04 2.46
N PHE A 297 -9.86 17.24 1.36
CA PHE A 297 -8.61 16.53 1.02
C PHE A 297 -7.54 16.71 2.11
N LEU A 298 -7.29 17.95 2.54
CA LEU A 298 -6.29 18.26 3.56
C LEU A 298 -6.73 17.93 4.99
N LYS A 299 -8.03 18.05 5.31
CA LYS A 299 -8.52 17.92 6.69
C LYS A 299 -8.47 16.49 7.23
N ASN A 300 -8.82 15.48 6.42
CA ASN A 300 -8.91 14.10 6.88
C ASN A 300 -7.62 13.28 6.62
N GLY A 301 -6.83 13.65 5.59
CA GLY A 301 -5.58 12.95 5.24
C GLY A 301 -4.33 13.43 5.98
N SER A 302 -4.37 14.61 6.60
CA SER A 302 -3.17 15.25 7.18
C SER A 302 -2.56 14.49 8.36
N LEU A 303 -3.37 13.94 9.27
CA LEU A 303 -2.85 13.15 10.39
C LEU A 303 -2.09 11.91 9.92
N LEU A 304 -2.66 11.20 8.95
CA LEU A 304 -2.04 10.00 8.39
C LEU A 304 -0.82 10.36 7.52
N LEU A 305 -0.84 11.50 6.83
CA LEU A 305 0.33 12.02 6.12
C LEU A 305 1.49 12.31 7.09
N VAL A 306 1.23 12.99 8.21
CA VAL A 306 2.24 13.27 9.25
C VAL A 306 2.83 11.96 9.77
N ARG A 307 1.98 10.96 10.04
CA ARG A 307 2.41 9.61 10.43
C ARG A 307 3.35 8.97 9.40
N VAL A 308 2.95 8.99 8.12
CA VAL A 308 3.74 8.40 7.02
C VAL A 308 5.08 9.10 6.91
N ILE A 309 5.11 10.44 6.94
CA ILE A 309 6.34 11.22 6.87
C ILE A 309 7.27 10.88 8.04
N ALA A 310 6.75 10.83 9.27
CA ALA A 310 7.54 10.50 10.45
C ALA A 310 8.17 9.09 10.35
N ALA A 311 7.38 8.11 9.92
CA ALA A 311 7.84 6.73 9.75
C ALA A 311 8.91 6.60 8.64
N THR A 312 8.71 7.27 7.51
CA THR A 312 9.60 7.14 6.36
C THR A 312 10.89 7.93 6.55
N PHE A 313 10.82 9.06 7.26
CA PHE A 313 11.98 9.88 7.55
C PHE A 313 13.03 9.11 8.35
N CYS A 314 12.63 8.26 9.30
CA CYS A 314 13.56 7.43 10.07
C CYS A 314 14.37 6.49 9.17
N VAL A 315 13.70 5.83 8.20
CA VAL A 315 14.36 4.92 7.25
C VAL A 315 15.24 5.69 6.26
N THR A 316 14.78 6.84 5.77
CA THR A 316 15.56 7.74 4.90
C THR A 316 16.80 8.26 5.62
N LEU A 317 16.68 8.64 6.89
CA LEU A 317 17.82 9.08 7.71
C LEU A 317 18.82 7.93 7.93
N ALA A 318 18.35 6.71 8.18
CA ALA A 318 19.23 5.54 8.27
C ALA A 318 20.03 5.33 6.96
N ALA A 319 19.38 5.47 5.81
CA ALA A 319 20.04 5.42 4.50
C ALA A 319 21.08 6.54 4.33
N SER A 320 20.76 7.76 4.76
CA SER A 320 21.70 8.91 4.79
C SER A 320 22.95 8.59 5.63
N LEU A 321 22.76 8.06 6.84
CA LEU A 321 23.85 7.70 7.75
C LEU A 321 24.71 6.54 7.22
N ALA A 322 24.10 5.60 6.49
CA ALA A 322 24.83 4.53 5.81
C ALA A 322 25.64 5.08 4.61
N ALA A 323 25.06 5.98 3.81
CA ALA A 323 25.73 6.65 2.69
C ALA A 323 26.95 7.46 3.13
N ARG A 324 26.85 8.17 4.26
CA ARG A 324 27.95 8.96 4.85
C ARG A 324 29.15 8.12 5.28
N GLN A 325 28.96 6.82 5.54
CA GLN A 325 30.05 5.89 5.89
C GLN A 325 30.78 5.33 4.65
N GLY A 326 30.27 5.58 3.45
CA GLY A 326 30.88 5.17 2.18
C GLY A 326 30.03 4.19 1.38
N SER A 327 30.48 3.93 0.14
CA SER A 327 29.76 3.10 -0.83
C SER A 327 29.57 1.66 -0.39
N THR A 328 30.60 1.02 0.14
CA THR A 328 30.51 -0.38 0.61
C THR A 328 29.44 -0.55 1.69
N THR A 329 29.40 0.38 2.65
CA THR A 329 28.43 0.37 3.75
C THR A 329 27.01 0.59 3.26
N MET A 330 26.82 1.57 2.38
CA MET A 330 25.50 1.84 1.80
C MET A 330 25.00 0.70 0.90
N ALA A 331 25.89 0.05 0.14
CA ALA A 331 25.54 -1.11 -0.67
C ALA A 331 25.03 -2.27 0.19
N ALA A 332 25.76 -2.62 1.26
CA ALA A 332 25.34 -3.65 2.20
C ALA A 332 24.03 -3.28 2.91
N PHE A 333 23.90 -2.01 3.32
CA PHE A 333 22.69 -1.47 3.92
C PHE A 333 21.48 -1.59 2.98
N GLN A 334 21.64 -1.25 1.70
CA GLN A 334 20.56 -1.29 0.71
C GLN A 334 20.01 -2.71 0.53
N VAL A 335 20.89 -3.71 0.39
CA VAL A 335 20.44 -5.11 0.24
C VAL A 335 19.71 -5.58 1.49
N CYS A 336 20.31 -5.35 2.67
CA CYS A 336 19.71 -5.75 3.94
C CYS A 336 18.37 -5.05 4.19
N LEU A 337 18.27 -3.75 3.91
CA LEU A 337 17.04 -2.97 4.04
C LEU A 337 15.96 -3.44 3.07
N GLN A 338 16.34 -3.79 1.83
CA GLN A 338 15.39 -4.29 0.84
C GLN A 338 14.79 -5.63 1.28
N ILE A 339 15.61 -6.56 1.77
CA ILE A 339 15.13 -7.84 2.32
C ILE A 339 14.25 -7.61 3.54
N TRP A 340 14.69 -6.72 4.45
CA TRP A 340 13.96 -6.36 5.66
C TRP A 340 12.57 -5.80 5.34
N MET A 341 12.46 -4.89 4.37
CA MET A 341 11.18 -4.33 3.93
C MET A 341 10.32 -5.37 3.22
N ALA A 342 10.89 -6.14 2.28
CA ALA A 342 10.14 -7.11 1.48
C ALA A 342 9.49 -8.19 2.34
N THR A 343 10.24 -8.71 3.32
CA THR A 343 9.73 -9.72 4.25
C THR A 343 8.72 -9.12 5.23
N SER A 344 8.93 -7.89 5.70
CA SER A 344 7.99 -7.24 6.62
C SER A 344 6.64 -6.92 5.98
N LEU A 345 6.59 -6.66 4.67
CA LEU A 345 5.34 -6.36 3.95
C LEU A 345 4.38 -7.56 3.87
N LEU A 346 4.85 -8.80 4.08
CA LEU A 346 3.98 -9.97 4.24
C LEU A 346 2.99 -9.80 5.40
N ALA A 347 3.43 -9.15 6.49
CA ALA A 347 2.58 -8.90 7.66
C ALA A 347 1.49 -7.87 7.38
N ASP A 348 1.62 -7.06 6.33
CA ASP A 348 0.62 -6.06 5.96
C ASP A 348 -0.67 -6.71 5.46
N GLY A 349 -0.60 -7.92 4.86
CA GLY A 349 -1.80 -8.70 4.54
C GLY A 349 -2.63 -9.03 5.79
N LEU A 350 -1.97 -9.38 6.89
CA LEU A 350 -2.61 -9.64 8.17
C LEU A 350 -3.14 -8.34 8.82
N ALA A 351 -2.43 -7.22 8.63
CA ALA A 351 -2.86 -5.90 9.05
C ALA A 351 -4.16 -5.48 8.34
N VAL A 352 -4.26 -5.70 7.02
CA VAL A 352 -5.46 -5.43 6.21
C VAL A 352 -6.65 -6.28 6.69
N ALA A 353 -6.43 -7.56 6.96
CA ALA A 353 -7.47 -8.44 7.52
C ALA A 353 -7.96 -7.95 8.89
N GLY A 354 -7.02 -7.64 9.79
CA GLY A 354 -7.32 -7.07 11.10
C GLY A 354 -8.12 -5.77 10.99
N GLN A 355 -7.70 -4.85 10.12
CA GLN A 355 -8.39 -3.59 9.88
C GLN A 355 -9.84 -3.79 9.44
N ALA A 356 -10.10 -4.65 8.45
CA ALA A 356 -11.43 -4.87 7.88
C ALA A 356 -12.41 -5.49 8.90
N ILE A 357 -11.96 -6.53 9.61
CA ILE A 357 -12.79 -7.24 10.58
C ILE A 357 -13.04 -6.36 11.81
N LEU A 358 -12.00 -5.69 12.33
CA LEU A 358 -12.14 -4.78 13.47
C LEU A 358 -13.07 -3.60 13.17
N ALA A 359 -12.94 -2.96 12.00
CA ALA A 359 -13.81 -1.86 11.63
C ALA A 359 -15.29 -2.25 11.66
N THR A 360 -15.61 -3.44 11.14
CA THR A 360 -16.98 -3.98 11.14
C THR A 360 -17.44 -4.33 12.56
N ALA A 361 -16.59 -4.98 13.36
CA ALA A 361 -16.92 -5.38 14.73
C ALA A 361 -17.14 -4.15 15.64
N PHE A 362 -16.30 -3.12 15.53
CA PHE A 362 -16.49 -1.85 16.23
C PHE A 362 -17.79 -1.14 15.81
N ALA A 363 -18.10 -1.10 14.51
CA ALA A 363 -19.36 -0.53 14.02
C ALA A 363 -20.60 -1.24 14.58
N LYS A 364 -20.53 -2.57 14.74
CA LYS A 364 -21.59 -3.40 15.36
C LYS A 364 -21.56 -3.40 16.90
N LYS A 365 -20.58 -2.74 17.53
CA LYS A 365 -20.31 -2.79 18.98
C LYS A 365 -20.12 -4.22 19.52
N ASP A 366 -19.65 -5.14 18.68
CA ASP A 366 -19.33 -6.52 19.08
C ASP A 366 -17.92 -6.58 19.66
N TYR A 367 -17.80 -6.19 20.93
CA TYR A 367 -16.52 -6.13 21.63
C TYR A 367 -15.87 -7.50 21.86
N ASN A 368 -16.65 -8.59 21.84
CA ASN A 368 -16.12 -9.94 21.88
C ASN A 368 -15.40 -10.28 20.57
N LYS A 369 -16.02 -9.99 19.42
CA LYS A 369 -15.35 -10.15 18.11
C LYS A 369 -14.16 -9.21 17.97
N VAL A 370 -14.22 -7.98 18.48
CA VAL A 370 -13.08 -7.05 18.50
C VAL A 370 -11.87 -7.66 19.22
N THR A 371 -12.06 -8.15 20.44
CA THR A 371 -10.95 -8.71 21.23
C THR A 371 -10.40 -10.00 20.65
N ALA A 372 -11.28 -10.89 20.20
CA ALA A 372 -10.88 -12.14 19.54
C ALA A 372 -10.07 -11.86 18.27
N THR A 373 -10.52 -10.91 17.44
CA THR A 373 -9.83 -10.53 16.20
C THR A 373 -8.46 -9.93 16.52
N ALA A 374 -8.39 -8.92 17.39
CA ALA A 374 -7.13 -8.25 17.74
C ALA A 374 -6.09 -9.21 18.30
N SER A 375 -6.51 -10.09 19.21
CA SER A 375 -5.64 -11.12 19.79
C SER A 375 -5.15 -12.11 18.72
N ARG A 376 -6.05 -12.64 17.88
CA ARG A 376 -5.72 -13.64 16.87
C ARG A 376 -4.76 -13.09 15.81
N VAL A 377 -5.01 -11.88 15.29
CA VAL A 377 -4.12 -11.29 14.27
C VAL A 377 -2.74 -10.94 14.87
N LEU A 378 -2.65 -10.51 16.12
CA LEU A 378 -1.36 -10.23 16.75
C LEU A 378 -0.57 -11.52 17.06
N GLN A 379 -1.25 -12.59 17.48
CA GLN A 379 -0.60 -13.90 17.65
C GLN A 379 -0.11 -14.48 16.32
N LEU A 380 -0.93 -14.39 15.26
CA LEU A 380 -0.52 -14.77 13.91
C LEU A 380 0.65 -13.91 13.40
N ALA A 381 0.74 -12.64 13.79
CA ALA A 381 1.87 -11.78 13.45
C ALA A 381 3.18 -12.28 14.08
N VAL A 382 3.15 -12.69 15.36
CA VAL A 382 4.31 -13.29 16.03
C VAL A 382 4.73 -14.59 15.34
N VAL A 383 3.77 -15.47 15.04
CA VAL A 383 4.03 -16.72 14.31
C VAL A 383 4.66 -16.43 12.95
N LEU A 384 4.07 -15.52 12.17
CA LEU A 384 4.57 -15.13 10.87
C LEU A 384 5.98 -14.55 10.97
N GLY A 385 6.24 -13.65 11.91
CA GLY A 385 7.55 -13.05 12.07
C GLY A 385 8.61 -14.05 12.55
N LEU A 386 8.27 -15.02 13.39
CA LEU A 386 9.17 -16.12 13.77
C LEU A 386 9.49 -17.02 12.57
N PHE A 387 8.47 -17.35 11.78
CA PHE A 387 8.62 -18.12 10.55
C PHE A 387 9.52 -17.38 9.53
N LEU A 388 9.31 -16.07 9.34
CA LEU A 388 10.15 -15.24 8.48
C LEU A 388 11.57 -15.13 9.02
N SER A 389 11.75 -14.97 10.33
CA SER A 389 13.08 -14.97 10.97
C SER A 389 13.86 -16.24 10.65
N PHE A 390 13.20 -17.40 10.77
CA PHE A 390 13.77 -18.71 10.43
C PHE A 390 14.14 -18.81 8.94
N ILE A 391 13.21 -18.44 8.05
CA ILE A 391 13.47 -18.46 6.59
C ILE A 391 14.65 -17.56 6.23
N ILE A 392 14.68 -16.33 6.72
CA ILE A 392 15.74 -15.37 6.40
C ILE A 392 17.09 -15.91 6.85
N THR A 393 17.16 -16.48 8.06
CA THR A 393 18.40 -17.04 8.61
C THR A 393 18.95 -18.14 7.69
N ILE A 394 18.11 -19.07 7.25
CA ILE A 394 18.52 -20.16 6.35
C ILE A 394 18.84 -19.62 4.96
N VAL A 395 17.92 -18.88 4.34
CA VAL A 395 18.03 -18.48 2.94
C VAL A 395 19.23 -17.56 2.73
N LEU A 396 19.46 -16.60 3.62
CA LEU A 396 20.54 -15.64 3.42
C LEU A 396 21.93 -16.21 3.73
N GLU A 397 22.03 -17.23 4.57
CA GLU A 397 23.29 -17.97 4.76
C GLU A 397 23.80 -18.54 3.42
N PHE A 398 22.88 -18.99 2.55
CA PHE A 398 23.22 -19.54 1.23
C PHE A 398 23.15 -18.52 0.07
N SER A 399 22.36 -17.45 0.20
CA SER A 399 21.96 -16.60 -0.94
C SER A 399 22.57 -15.20 -0.98
N THR A 400 23.39 -14.81 0.00
CA THR A 400 24.04 -13.46 0.00
C THR A 400 24.82 -13.15 -1.28
N ARG A 401 25.47 -14.16 -1.86
CA ARG A 401 26.24 -14.03 -3.12
C ARG A 401 25.39 -13.79 -4.37
N LEU A 402 24.07 -13.99 -4.29
CA LEU A 402 23.14 -13.61 -5.35
C LEU A 402 23.08 -12.10 -5.53
N PHE A 403 23.30 -11.33 -4.46
CA PHE A 403 23.21 -9.88 -4.51
C PHE A 403 24.52 -9.21 -4.93
N THR A 404 25.66 -9.78 -4.54
CA THR A 404 26.96 -9.19 -4.89
C THR A 404 28.10 -10.20 -4.78
N LYS A 405 29.19 -9.92 -5.51
CA LYS A 405 30.45 -10.67 -5.44
C LYS A 405 31.53 -9.93 -4.66
N ASP A 406 31.27 -8.70 -4.19
CA ASP A 406 32.25 -7.91 -3.46
C ASP A 406 32.43 -8.45 -2.03
N PRO A 407 33.64 -8.89 -1.63
CA PRO A 407 33.85 -9.50 -0.32
C PRO A 407 33.63 -8.54 0.84
N LYS A 408 33.89 -7.24 0.68
CA LYS A 408 33.69 -6.24 1.74
C LYS A 408 32.21 -5.95 1.95
N VAL A 409 31.43 -5.93 0.87
CA VAL A 409 29.96 -5.81 0.98
C VAL A 409 29.37 -7.05 1.66
N LEU A 410 29.83 -8.25 1.27
CA LEU A 410 29.37 -9.50 1.89
C LEU A 410 29.70 -9.57 3.40
N GLU A 411 30.87 -9.07 3.81
CA GLU A 411 31.26 -8.97 5.22
C GLU A 411 30.32 -8.03 6.00
N LEU A 412 29.99 -6.85 5.46
CA LEU A 412 29.04 -5.95 6.11
C LEU A 412 27.61 -6.53 6.11
N MET A 413 27.21 -7.23 5.05
CA MET A 413 25.92 -7.91 5.01
C MET A 413 25.81 -8.98 6.11
N SER A 414 26.86 -9.75 6.37
CA SER A 414 26.84 -10.77 7.43
C SER A 414 26.66 -10.15 8.84
N LEU A 415 27.09 -8.90 9.04
CA LEU A 415 26.81 -8.13 10.26
C LEU A 415 25.37 -7.60 10.33
N GLY A 416 24.76 -7.26 9.18
CA GLY A 416 23.40 -6.70 9.11
C GLY A 416 22.29 -7.77 9.17
N ILE A 417 22.52 -8.93 8.56
CA ILE A 417 21.53 -10.01 8.44
C ILE A 417 20.94 -10.49 9.78
N PRO A 418 21.74 -10.65 10.87
CA PRO A 418 21.18 -11.00 12.17
C PRO A 418 20.11 -10.01 12.66
N PHE A 419 20.31 -8.71 12.45
CA PHE A 419 19.29 -7.71 12.76
C PHE A 419 18.07 -7.86 11.86
N VAL A 420 18.27 -8.10 10.56
CA VAL A 420 17.18 -8.31 9.62
C VAL A 420 16.32 -9.50 10.03
N ALA A 421 16.92 -10.62 10.43
CA ALA A 421 16.21 -11.84 10.82
C ALA A 421 15.56 -11.70 12.20
N VAL A 422 16.30 -11.28 13.23
CA VAL A 422 15.81 -11.24 14.62
C VAL A 422 14.71 -10.20 14.82
N THR A 423 14.68 -9.14 14.02
CA THR A 423 13.62 -8.11 14.13
C THR A 423 12.30 -8.49 13.46
N GLN A 424 12.21 -9.57 12.68
CA GLN A 424 10.98 -9.92 11.96
C GLN A 424 9.72 -10.10 12.84
N PRO A 425 9.76 -10.76 14.01
CA PRO A 425 8.61 -10.80 14.93
C PRO A 425 8.14 -9.43 15.38
N ILE A 426 9.09 -8.52 15.65
CA ILE A 426 8.80 -7.14 16.05
C ILE A 426 8.22 -6.36 14.86
N ASN A 427 8.77 -6.56 13.67
CA ASN A 427 8.26 -5.93 12.46
C ASN A 427 6.82 -6.35 12.19
N ALA A 428 6.56 -7.66 12.17
CA ALA A 428 5.22 -8.17 11.90
C ALA A 428 4.19 -7.62 12.89
N LEU A 429 4.54 -7.54 14.18
CA LEU A 429 3.70 -6.89 15.18
C LEU A 429 3.47 -5.40 14.88
N ALA A 430 4.51 -4.63 14.57
CA ALA A 430 4.39 -3.21 14.28
C ALA A 430 3.46 -2.93 13.08
N PHE A 431 3.55 -3.73 12.00
CA PHE A 431 2.65 -3.62 10.84
C PHE A 431 1.22 -4.01 11.20
N VAL A 432 1.01 -5.12 11.92
CA VAL A 432 -0.34 -5.55 12.32
C VAL A 432 -0.99 -4.56 13.29
N PHE A 433 -0.23 -3.94 14.20
CA PHE A 433 -0.74 -2.87 15.06
C PHE A 433 -1.23 -1.65 14.28
N ASP A 434 -0.62 -1.35 13.12
CA ASP A 434 -1.11 -0.28 12.26
C ASP A 434 -2.52 -0.59 11.75
N GLY A 435 -2.73 -1.82 11.26
CA GLY A 435 -4.04 -2.31 10.84
C GLY A 435 -5.07 -2.34 11.97
N VAL A 436 -4.66 -2.76 13.18
CA VAL A 436 -5.51 -2.78 14.37
C VAL A 436 -5.97 -1.36 14.76
N ASN A 437 -5.04 -0.40 14.77
CA ASN A 437 -5.36 1.00 15.07
C ASN A 437 -6.25 1.63 14.01
N TYR A 438 -6.03 1.30 12.73
CA TYR A 438 -6.86 1.78 11.63
C TYR A 438 -8.27 1.17 11.65
N GLY A 439 -8.39 -0.13 11.97
CA GLY A 439 -9.67 -0.78 12.17
C GLY A 439 -10.47 -0.17 13.33
N ALA A 440 -9.78 0.26 14.39
CA ALA A 440 -10.38 1.01 15.49
C ALA A 440 -10.62 2.51 15.19
N SER A 441 -10.26 2.99 13.99
CA SER A 441 -10.33 4.40 13.58
C SER A 441 -9.53 5.36 14.49
N ASP A 442 -8.47 4.87 15.14
CA ASP A 442 -7.65 5.64 16.10
C ASP A 442 -6.51 6.41 15.39
N PHE A 443 -6.87 7.17 14.36
CA PHE A 443 -5.90 7.82 13.46
C PHE A 443 -5.07 8.90 14.17
N ALA A 444 -5.67 9.63 15.11
CA ALA A 444 -4.98 10.66 15.89
C ALA A 444 -3.89 10.06 16.78
N TYR A 445 -4.21 9.00 17.54
CA TYR A 445 -3.21 8.29 18.34
C TYR A 445 -2.08 7.74 17.47
N SER A 446 -2.43 7.10 16.35
CA SER A 446 -1.46 6.55 15.40
C SER A 446 -0.50 7.62 14.85
N ALA A 447 -0.99 8.83 14.57
CA ALA A 447 -0.17 9.95 14.11
C ALA A 447 0.76 10.50 15.20
N TYR A 448 0.21 10.91 16.34
CA TYR A 448 1.01 11.53 17.41
C TYR A 448 2.05 10.57 17.98
N SER A 449 1.66 9.31 18.16
CA SER A 449 2.59 8.31 18.66
C SER A 449 3.72 8.01 17.68
N MET A 450 3.45 7.98 16.36
CA MET A 450 4.51 7.81 15.36
C MET A 450 5.49 8.98 15.35
N VAL A 451 5.01 10.21 15.54
CA VAL A 451 5.89 11.39 15.66
C VAL A 451 6.80 11.26 16.89
N LEU A 452 6.26 10.84 18.04
CA LEU A 452 7.05 10.61 19.25
C LEU A 452 8.10 9.51 19.03
N VAL A 453 7.69 8.39 18.44
CA VAL A 453 8.59 7.29 18.08
C VAL A 453 9.68 7.77 17.13
N ALA A 454 9.35 8.59 16.13
CA ALA A 454 10.31 9.14 15.19
C ALA A 454 11.33 10.06 15.88
N ILE A 455 10.90 10.94 16.78
CA ILE A 455 11.81 11.83 17.53
C ILE A 455 12.85 11.01 18.30
N VAL A 456 12.41 10.01 19.06
CA VAL A 456 13.31 9.13 19.83
C VAL A 456 14.21 8.33 18.89
N SER A 457 13.66 7.81 17.79
CA SER A 457 14.41 7.01 16.82
C SER A 457 15.48 7.82 16.08
N ILE A 458 15.18 9.08 15.73
CA ILE A 458 16.14 10.01 15.11
C ILE A 458 17.31 10.27 16.07
N TRP A 459 17.01 10.51 17.35
CA TRP A 459 18.05 10.67 18.36
C TRP A 459 18.92 9.41 18.49
N CYS A 460 18.31 8.23 18.60
CA CYS A 460 19.04 6.95 18.61
C CYS A 460 19.89 6.75 17.35
N LEU A 461 19.36 7.09 16.17
CA LEU A 461 20.08 6.99 14.89
C LEU A 461 21.36 7.81 14.91
N PHE A 462 21.31 9.09 15.33
CA PHE A 462 22.52 9.92 15.40
C PHE A 462 23.52 9.42 16.44
N VAL A 463 23.07 9.08 17.65
CA VAL A 463 23.96 8.65 18.74
C VAL A 463 24.64 7.31 18.43
N LEU A 464 23.85 6.32 18.01
CA LEU A 464 24.35 4.97 17.78
C LEU A 464 25.15 4.84 16.49
N SER A 465 24.76 5.53 15.41
CA SER A 465 25.56 5.53 14.18
C SER A 465 26.92 6.19 14.37
N SER A 466 27.00 7.27 15.17
CA SER A 466 28.27 7.92 15.49
C SER A 466 29.18 7.02 16.34
N SER A 467 28.60 6.25 17.27
CA SER A 467 29.38 5.43 18.22
C SER A 467 29.75 4.05 17.68
N TYR A 468 28.87 3.43 16.89
CA TYR A 468 28.97 2.02 16.46
C TYR A 468 28.83 1.83 14.94
N GLY A 469 28.89 2.91 14.15
CA GLY A 469 28.88 2.87 12.68
C GLY A 469 27.68 2.11 12.11
N PHE A 470 27.95 1.20 11.17
CA PHE A 470 26.94 0.36 10.50
C PHE A 470 26.04 -0.44 11.45
N ILE A 471 26.62 -1.07 12.48
CA ILE A 471 25.86 -1.83 13.48
C ILE A 471 24.95 -0.87 14.26
N GLY A 472 25.44 0.31 14.60
CA GLY A 472 24.68 1.35 15.27
C GLY A 472 23.40 1.75 14.53
N ILE A 473 23.44 1.80 13.20
CA ILE A 473 22.25 2.08 12.36
C ILE A 473 21.21 0.96 12.53
N TRP A 474 21.61 -0.30 12.47
CA TRP A 474 20.70 -1.45 12.62
C TRP A 474 20.11 -1.57 14.03
N VAL A 475 20.91 -1.30 15.06
CA VAL A 475 20.40 -1.22 16.44
C VAL A 475 19.35 -0.10 16.55
N ALA A 476 19.61 1.07 15.98
CA ALA A 476 18.64 2.17 15.99
C ALA A 476 17.34 1.85 15.23
N LEU A 477 17.43 1.16 14.07
CA LEU A 477 16.25 0.67 13.35
C LEU A 477 15.47 -0.40 14.13
N SER A 478 16.18 -1.24 14.87
CA SER A 478 15.56 -2.23 15.77
C SER A 478 14.83 -1.55 16.92
N ILE A 479 15.40 -0.50 17.50
CA ILE A 479 14.75 0.35 18.52
C ILE A 479 13.51 1.02 17.91
N TYR A 480 13.61 1.58 16.71
CA TYR A 480 12.48 2.19 16.00
C TYR A 480 11.28 1.23 15.89
N MET A 481 11.48 0.00 15.42
CA MET A 481 10.38 -0.98 15.31
C MET A 481 9.88 -1.48 16.67
N SER A 482 10.78 -1.58 17.66
CA SER A 482 10.42 -1.95 19.03
C SER A 482 9.53 -0.89 19.67
N LEU A 483 9.86 0.39 19.48
CA LEU A 483 9.05 1.51 19.96
C LEU A 483 7.68 1.57 19.27
N ARG A 484 7.62 1.33 17.95
CA ARG A 484 6.35 1.21 17.21
C ARG A 484 5.46 0.11 17.80
N THR A 485 6.04 -1.07 18.04
CA THR A 485 5.33 -2.21 18.66
C THR A 485 4.87 -1.88 20.06
N PHE A 486 5.74 -1.26 20.87
CA PHE A 486 5.47 -0.90 22.26
C PHE A 486 4.30 0.09 22.38
N VAL A 487 4.24 1.09 21.51
CA VAL A 487 3.13 2.05 21.45
C VAL A 487 1.82 1.32 21.13
N GLY A 488 1.80 0.47 20.09
CA GLY A 488 0.61 -0.31 19.74
C GLY A 488 0.14 -1.20 20.90
N LEU A 489 1.08 -1.91 21.52
CA LEU A 489 0.84 -2.75 22.69
C LEU A 489 0.31 -1.94 23.89
N SER A 490 0.89 -0.76 24.14
CA SER A 490 0.48 0.12 25.23
C SER A 490 -0.94 0.66 25.01
N ARG A 491 -1.33 0.96 23.77
CA ARG A 491 -2.69 1.46 23.47
C ARG A 491 -3.77 0.46 23.84
N VAL A 492 -3.58 -0.79 23.41
CA VAL A 492 -4.52 -1.90 23.70
C VAL A 492 -4.41 -2.33 25.17
N GLY A 493 -3.18 -2.53 25.65
CA GLY A 493 -2.90 -3.05 26.99
C GLY A 493 -3.26 -2.10 28.14
N THR A 494 -3.33 -0.79 27.88
CA THR A 494 -3.88 0.18 28.84
C THR A 494 -5.39 0.31 28.74
N GLY A 495 -6.06 -0.25 27.72
CA GLY A 495 -7.50 -0.09 27.51
C GLY A 495 -7.90 1.38 27.34
N THR A 496 -7.12 2.17 26.60
CA THR A 496 -7.41 3.60 26.37
C THR A 496 -8.01 3.84 24.98
N GLY A 497 -8.68 4.98 24.79
CA GLY A 497 -9.30 5.33 23.52
C GLY A 497 -10.42 4.35 23.12
N PRO A 498 -10.41 3.78 21.91
CA PRO A 498 -11.40 2.79 21.47
C PRO A 498 -11.45 1.53 22.34
N TRP A 499 -10.39 1.25 23.12
CA TRP A 499 -10.24 0.04 23.94
C TRP A 499 -10.76 0.20 25.37
N ARG A 500 -11.48 1.28 25.69
CA ARG A 500 -12.02 1.54 27.05
C ARG A 500 -12.88 0.41 27.60
N PHE A 501 -13.63 -0.26 26.73
CA PHE A 501 -14.47 -1.41 27.08
C PHE A 501 -13.70 -2.61 27.65
N LEU A 502 -12.36 -2.63 27.58
CA LEU A 502 -11.53 -3.65 28.24
C LEU A 502 -11.38 -3.44 29.75
N ARG A 503 -11.72 -2.23 30.24
CA ARG A 503 -11.67 -1.86 31.67
C ARG A 503 -13.01 -2.06 32.37
N ASP A 504 -14.08 -2.06 31.59
CA ASP A 504 -15.46 -2.29 32.02
C ASP A 504 -15.73 -3.80 32.11
#